data_AF-A0A352FAA5-F1
#
_entry.id   AF-A0A352FAA5-F1
#
_cell.length_a   1.000
_cell.length_b   1.000
_cell.length_c   1.000
_cell.angle_alpha   90.00
_cell.angle_beta   90.00
_cell.angle_gamma   90.00
#
_symmetry.space_group_name_H-M   'P 1'
#
loop_
_entity.id
_entity.type
_entity.pdbx_description
1 polymer ?
#
loop_
_entity_poly.entity_id
_entity_poly.type
_entity_poly.pdbx_seq_one_letter_code
_entity_poly.pdbx_strand_id
1 'polypeptide(L)'
;MKIRYKLWHTWLLLGLGIIQTLNQIYNVFTFGKVDILFFSGMGLSLFFLSIGIYRLIKGYLIIKDGTITTYSLRARTMRLNDVEQYYRDATGDYCLVAGKTKIRINPEAIEKESLEELLDILDEVAVRLN
;
A
#
# COMPACT_ATOMS: atom_id res chain seq x y z
N MET A 1 -12.41 2.27 10.75
CA MET A 1 -11.45 1.15 10.75
C MET A 1 -10.27 1.45 9.84
N LYS A 2 -9.03 1.24 10.31
CA LYS A 2 -7.80 1.43 9.50
C LYS A 2 -7.11 0.09 9.33
N ILE A 3 -7.12 -0.42 8.10
CA ILE A 3 -6.45 -1.65 7.69
C ILE A 3 -5.01 -1.33 7.33
N ARG A 4 -4.06 -2.04 7.93
CA ARG A 4 -2.62 -1.82 7.74
C ARG A 4 -2.03 -2.80 6.74
N TYR A 5 -0.93 -2.37 6.11
CA TYR A 5 -0.07 -3.29 5.37
C TYR A 5 0.62 -4.24 6.36
N LYS A 6 0.95 -5.45 5.92
CA LYS A 6 1.91 -6.30 6.64
C LYS A 6 3.19 -5.52 6.92
N LEU A 7 3.57 -5.45 8.20
CA LEU A 7 4.76 -4.73 8.66
C LEU A 7 6.03 -5.11 7.90
N TRP A 8 6.26 -6.40 7.61
CA TRP A 8 7.52 -6.87 7.01
C TRP A 8 7.85 -6.22 5.65
N HIS A 9 6.87 -6.06 4.76
CA HIS A 9 7.07 -5.40 3.46
C HIS A 9 7.47 -3.93 3.62
N THR A 10 6.91 -3.27 4.63
CA THR A 10 7.21 -1.87 4.93
C THR A 10 8.61 -1.73 5.52
N TRP A 11 9.00 -2.66 6.41
CA TRP A 11 10.36 -2.72 6.95
C TRP A 11 11.41 -3.02 5.88
N LEU A 12 11.12 -3.86 4.89
CA LEU A 12 12.04 -4.08 3.77
C LEU A 12 12.30 -2.81 2.96
N LEU A 13 11.24 -2.05 2.61
CA LEU A 13 11.40 -0.79 1.88
C LEU A 13 12.23 0.22 2.67
N LEU A 14 11.97 0.35 3.97
CA LEU A 14 12.75 1.21 4.85
C LEU A 14 14.19 0.75 4.97
N GLY A 15 14.41 -0.56 5.18
CA GLY A 15 15.74 -1.16 5.29
C GLY A 15 16.57 -0.98 4.02
N LEU A 16 15.99 -1.22 2.85
CA LEU A 16 16.64 -0.98 1.56
C LEU A 16 17.02 0.48 1.38
N GLY A 17 16.13 1.41 1.73
CA GLY A 17 16.43 2.84 1.72
C GLY A 17 17.60 3.19 2.65
N ILE A 18 17.57 2.73 3.90
CA ILE A 18 18.64 2.99 4.89
C ILE A 18 19.98 2.43 4.41
N ILE A 19 20.02 1.17 3.99
CA ILE A 19 21.24 0.52 3.50
C ILE A 19 21.81 1.28 2.31
N GLN A 20 20.96 1.68 1.37
CA GLN A 20 21.38 2.46 0.21
C GLN A 20 21.95 3.82 0.62
N THR A 21 21.31 4.54 1.55
CA THR A 21 21.84 5.80 2.09
C THR A 21 23.21 5.62 2.73
N LEU A 22 23.37 4.60 3.57
CA LEU A 22 24.64 4.33 4.25
C LEU A 22 25.75 4.01 3.25
N ASN A 23 25.45 3.22 2.21
CA ASN A 23 26.40 2.91 1.15
C ASN A 23 26.84 4.17 0.39
N GLN A 24 25.91 5.09 0.08
CA GLN A 24 26.25 6.34 -0.59
C GLN A 24 27.10 7.25 0.30
N ILE A 25 26.77 7.37 1.58
CA ILE A 25 27.57 8.12 2.56
C ILE A 25 28.98 7.53 2.65
N TYR A 26 29.10 6.22 2.78
CA TYR A 26 30.40 5.52 2.82
C TYR A 26 31.23 5.81 1.58
N ASN A 27 30.65 5.74 0.38
CA ASN A 27 31.38 6.01 -0.86
C ASN A 27 31.93 7.44 -0.94
N VAL A 28 31.20 8.43 -0.41
CA VAL A 28 31.69 9.82 -0.34
C VAL A 28 32.85 9.94 0.65
N PHE A 29 32.73 9.35 1.85
CA PHE A 29 33.80 9.44 2.85
C PHE A 29 35.06 8.68 2.46
N THR A 30 34.94 7.52 1.82
CA THR A 30 36.09 6.67 1.47
C THR A 30 36.75 7.07 0.16
N PHE A 31 35.96 7.46 -0.84
CA PHE A 31 36.48 7.68 -2.20
C PHE A 31 36.30 9.12 -2.71
N GLY A 32 35.62 9.99 -1.97
CA GLY A 32 35.34 11.36 -2.40
C GLY A 32 34.47 11.45 -3.67
N LYS A 33 33.79 10.35 -4.04
CA LYS A 33 33.05 10.26 -5.29
C LYS A 33 31.66 10.87 -5.13
N VAL A 34 31.47 12.03 -5.76
CA VAL A 34 30.17 12.68 -5.92
C VAL A 34 29.90 12.81 -7.41
N ASP A 35 29.33 11.75 -7.99
CA ASP A 35 29.03 11.63 -9.41
C ASP A 35 27.52 11.39 -9.62
N ILE A 36 27.11 11.16 -10.87
CA ILE A 36 25.72 10.89 -11.20
C ILE A 36 25.18 9.62 -10.51
N LEU A 37 26.06 8.64 -10.23
CA LEU A 37 25.70 7.43 -9.51
C LEU A 37 25.37 7.72 -8.05
N PHE A 38 26.09 8.65 -7.42
CA PHE A 38 25.73 9.15 -6.09
C PHE A 38 24.33 9.78 -6.05
N PHE A 39 24.05 10.73 -6.96
CA PHE A 39 22.75 11.42 -6.98
C PHE A 39 21.58 10.48 -7.28
N SER A 40 21.75 9.57 -8.25
CA SER A 40 20.74 8.54 -8.56
C SER A 40 20.53 7.56 -7.40
N GLY A 41 21.60 7.15 -6.73
CA GLY A 41 21.54 6.32 -5.53
C GLY A 41 20.82 6.99 -4.37
N MET A 42 21.08 8.29 -4.13
CA MET A 42 20.39 9.09 -3.13
C MET A 42 18.90 9.28 -3.46
N GLY A 43 18.59 9.56 -4.73
CA GLY A 43 17.21 9.65 -5.20
C GLY A 43 16.42 8.35 -4.99
N LEU A 44 17.04 7.21 -5.29
CA LEU A 44 16.45 5.89 -5.07
C LEU A 44 16.23 5.58 -3.59
N SER A 45 17.19 5.93 -2.74
CA SER A 45 17.04 5.80 -1.29
C SER A 45 15.85 6.62 -0.78
N LEU A 46 15.79 7.90 -1.17
CA LEU A 46 14.71 8.79 -0.76
C LEU A 46 13.35 8.26 -1.21
N PHE A 47 13.27 7.69 -2.42
CA PHE A 47 12.07 7.05 -2.93
C PHE A 47 11.61 5.88 -2.06
N PHE A 48 12.51 4.94 -1.74
CA PHE A 48 12.18 3.78 -0.89
C PHE A 48 11.76 4.19 0.53
N LEU A 49 12.48 5.13 1.14
CA LEU A 49 12.13 5.67 2.46
C LEU A 49 10.78 6.37 2.44
N SER A 50 10.52 7.20 1.43
CA SER A 50 9.26 7.94 1.31
C SER A 50 8.07 6.99 1.16
N ILE A 51 8.20 5.93 0.36
CA ILE A 51 7.14 4.92 0.23
C ILE A 51 6.93 4.16 1.54
N GLY A 52 8.01 3.74 2.21
CA GLY A 52 7.92 3.05 3.49
C GLY A 52 7.21 3.90 4.55
N ILE A 53 7.61 5.16 4.70
CA ILE A 53 6.99 6.12 5.63
C ILE A 53 5.53 6.38 5.25
N TYR A 54 5.23 6.58 3.96
CA TYR A 54 3.87 6.78 3.49
C TYR A 54 2.95 5.61 3.87
N ARG A 55 3.42 4.37 3.71
CA ARG A 55 2.68 3.16 4.11
C ARG A 55 2.43 3.10 5.62
N LEU A 56 3.41 3.49 6.45
CA LEU A 56 3.24 3.57 7.90
C LEU A 56 2.16 4.60 8.29
N ILE A 57 2.19 5.79 7.68
CA ILE A 57 1.27 6.89 8.00
C ILE A 57 -0.15 6.59 7.51
N LYS A 58 -0.33 6.23 6.23
CA LYS A 58 -1.65 6.10 5.61
C LYS A 58 -2.28 4.72 5.78
N GLY A 59 -1.50 3.66 5.96
CA GLY A 59 -2.00 2.28 5.97
C GLY A 59 -2.42 1.81 4.57
N TYR A 60 -3.03 0.62 4.49
CA TYR A 60 -3.49 0.01 3.24
C TYR A 60 -4.83 0.61 2.80
N LEU A 61 -5.80 0.59 3.71
CA LEU A 61 -7.18 0.95 3.44
C LEU A 61 -7.82 1.52 4.70
N ILE A 62 -8.69 2.51 4.53
CA ILE A 62 -9.49 3.08 5.63
C ILE A 62 -10.95 2.91 5.26
N ILE A 63 -11.72 2.31 6.19
CA ILE A 63 -13.18 2.22 6.12
C ILE A 63 -13.74 3.18 7.16
N LYS A 64 -14.51 4.17 6.74
CA LYS A 64 -15.15 5.13 7.64
C LYS A 64 -16.52 5.52 7.09
N ASP A 65 -17.55 5.45 7.91
CA ASP A 65 -18.92 5.88 7.58
C ASP A 65 -19.41 5.24 6.25
N GLY A 66 -19.23 3.93 6.10
CA GLY A 66 -19.60 3.18 4.89
C GLY A 66 -18.77 3.52 3.64
N THR A 67 -17.68 4.27 3.79
CA THR A 67 -16.80 4.68 2.69
C THR A 67 -15.46 3.96 2.79
N ILE A 68 -15.06 3.28 1.71
CA ILE A 68 -13.74 2.67 1.56
C ILE A 68 -12.80 3.64 0.85
N THR A 69 -11.64 3.90 1.46
CA THR A 69 -10.54 4.63 0.83
C THR A 69 -9.28 3.77 0.80
N THR A 70 -8.74 3.49 -0.39
CA THR A 70 -7.47 2.78 -0.55
C THR A 70 -6.33 3.74 -0.79
N TYR A 71 -5.21 3.51 -0.10
CA TYR A 71 -4.02 4.34 -0.20
C TYR A 71 -2.91 3.56 -0.89
N SER A 72 -2.96 3.56 -2.23
CA SER A 72 -1.87 3.09 -3.08
C SER A 72 -1.03 4.29 -3.56
N LEU A 73 -0.72 4.38 -4.86
CA LEU A 73 -0.08 5.54 -5.49
C LEU A 73 -1.00 6.77 -5.52
N ARG A 74 -2.31 6.55 -5.66
CA ARG A 74 -3.34 7.60 -5.62
C ARG A 74 -4.45 7.12 -4.72
N ALA A 75 -4.89 7.97 -3.80
CA ALA A 75 -6.05 7.67 -2.97
C ALA A 75 -7.27 7.46 -3.87
N ARG A 76 -7.94 6.32 -3.71
CA ARG A 76 -9.22 6.02 -4.37
C ARG A 76 -10.26 5.81 -3.30
N THR A 77 -11.39 6.47 -3.46
CA THR A 77 -12.48 6.44 -2.49
C THR A 77 -13.77 6.02 -3.19
N MET A 78 -14.55 5.16 -2.55
CA MET A 78 -15.90 4.80 -2.98
C MET A 78 -16.78 4.51 -1.75
N ARG A 79 -18.09 4.72 -1.88
CA ARG A 79 -19.04 4.27 -0.87
C ARG A 79 -19.35 2.79 -1.09
N LEU A 80 -19.42 2.03 -0.01
CA LEU A 80 -19.80 0.62 -0.04
C LEU A 80 -21.19 0.43 -0.65
N ASN A 81 -22.11 1.37 -0.44
CA ASN A 81 -23.46 1.34 -1.00
C ASN A 81 -23.51 1.57 -2.51
N ASP A 82 -22.50 2.23 -3.07
CA ASP A 82 -22.42 2.51 -4.51
C ASP A 82 -21.72 1.38 -5.28
N VAL A 83 -21.27 0.32 -4.59
CA VAL A 83 -20.65 -0.84 -5.24
C VAL A 83 -21.72 -1.57 -6.05
N GLU A 84 -21.46 -1.68 -7.34
CA GLU A 84 -22.30 -2.35 -8.33
C GLU A 84 -21.84 -3.78 -8.61
N GLN A 85 -20.53 -4.05 -8.49
CA GLN A 85 -19.96 -5.38 -8.71
C GLN A 85 -18.89 -5.71 -7.68
N TYR A 86 -18.93 -6.95 -7.21
CA TYR A 86 -17.93 -7.56 -6.36
C TYR A 86 -17.51 -8.91 -6.95
N TYR A 87 -16.20 -9.11 -7.11
CA TYR A 87 -15.64 -10.38 -7.57
C TYR A 87 -14.21 -10.55 -7.10
N ARG A 88 -13.74 -11.80 -7.12
CA ARG A 88 -12.33 -12.14 -6.91
C ARG A 88 -11.67 -12.37 -8.28
N ASP A 89 -10.53 -11.74 -8.52
CA ASP A 89 -9.81 -11.96 -9.76
C ASP A 89 -8.95 -13.24 -9.74
N ALA A 90 -8.36 -13.59 -10.88
CA ALA A 90 -7.55 -14.80 -11.03
C ALA A 90 -6.28 -14.78 -10.17
N THR A 91 -5.83 -13.60 -9.74
CA THR A 91 -4.69 -13.43 -8.82
C THR A 91 -5.10 -13.51 -7.35
N GLY A 92 -6.40 -13.68 -7.07
CA GLY A 92 -6.93 -13.80 -5.72
C GLY A 92 -7.23 -12.46 -5.04
N ASP A 93 -7.14 -11.34 -5.77
CA ASP A 93 -7.46 -10.01 -5.26
C ASP A 93 -8.97 -9.78 -5.27
N TYR A 94 -9.47 -9.11 -4.23
CA TYR A 94 -10.86 -8.68 -4.16
C TYR A 94 -11.05 -7.39 -4.96
N CYS A 95 -11.99 -7.41 -5.91
CA CYS A 95 -12.31 -6.29 -6.78
C CYS A 95 -13.69 -5.72 -6.43
N LEU A 96 -13.73 -4.42 -6.11
CA LEU A 96 -14.95 -3.63 -5.94
C LEU A 96 -15.06 -2.63 -7.10
N VAL A 97 -16.21 -2.59 -7.76
CA VAL A 97 -16.49 -1.68 -8.88
C VAL A 97 -17.72 -0.84 -8.56
N ALA A 98 -17.58 0.48 -8.74
CA ALA A 98 -18.66 1.46 -8.64
C ALA A 98 -18.52 2.45 -9.81
N GLY A 99 -19.37 2.30 -10.84
CA GLY A 99 -19.29 3.08 -12.07
C GLY A 99 -17.90 3.00 -12.72
N LYS A 100 -17.19 4.14 -12.79
CA LYS A 100 -15.82 4.22 -13.37
C LYS A 100 -14.70 3.90 -12.37
N THR A 101 -15.02 3.73 -11.09
CA THR A 101 -14.01 3.52 -10.04
C THR A 101 -13.88 2.04 -9.73
N LYS A 102 -12.66 1.51 -9.92
CA LYS A 102 -12.30 0.16 -9.49
C LYS A 102 -11.29 0.21 -8.34
N ILE A 103 -11.62 -0.46 -7.25
CA ILE A 103 -10.73 -0.70 -6.12
C ILE A 103 -10.32 -2.17 -6.13
N ARG A 104 -9.01 -2.42 -6.08
CA ARG A 104 -8.43 -3.76 -5.90
C ARG A 104 -7.86 -3.86 -4.50
N ILE A 105 -8.16 -4.95 -3.82
CA ILE A 105 -7.68 -5.25 -2.48
C ILE A 105 -6.92 -6.58 -2.55
N ASN A 106 -5.61 -6.49 -2.39
CA ASN A 106 -4.74 -7.66 -2.33
C ASN A 106 -4.70 -8.18 -0.87
N PRO A 107 -5.25 -9.38 -0.59
CA PRO A 107 -5.29 -9.92 0.77
C PRO A 107 -3.91 -10.30 1.31
N GLU A 108 -2.94 -10.63 0.46
CA GLU A 108 -1.58 -10.99 0.88
C GLU A 108 -0.81 -9.79 1.45
N ALA A 109 -1.20 -8.58 1.06
CA ALA A 109 -0.60 -7.34 1.52
C ALA A 109 -1.10 -6.90 2.91
N ILE A 110 -2.17 -7.52 3.44
CA ILE A 110 -2.89 -7.11 4.65
C ILE A 110 -2.52 -8.03 5.83
N GLU A 111 -2.48 -7.48 7.05
CA GLU A 111 -2.32 -8.27 8.27
C GLU A 111 -3.53 -9.19 8.51
N LYS A 112 -3.29 -10.41 9.00
CA LYS A 112 -4.34 -11.46 9.07
C LYS A 112 -5.58 -11.01 9.84
N GLU A 113 -5.39 -10.38 11.01
CA GLU A 113 -6.49 -9.87 11.84
C GLU A 113 -7.32 -8.81 11.11
N SER A 114 -6.66 -7.85 10.45
CA SER A 114 -7.36 -6.83 9.66
C SER A 114 -8.00 -7.37 8.38
N LEU A 115 -7.52 -8.52 7.87
CA LEU A 115 -8.12 -9.20 6.73
C LEU A 115 -9.44 -9.86 7.14
N GLU A 116 -9.49 -10.49 8.31
CA GLU A 116 -10.74 -11.09 8.84
C GLU A 116 -11.83 -10.02 8.98
N GLU A 117 -11.53 -8.88 9.61
CA GLU A 117 -12.48 -7.76 9.70
C GLU A 117 -12.92 -7.20 8.34
N LEU A 118 -12.02 -7.22 7.34
CA LEU A 118 -12.36 -6.78 5.98
C LEU A 118 -13.30 -7.76 5.30
N LEU A 119 -13.10 -9.06 5.50
CA LEU A 119 -13.91 -10.10 4.88
C LEU A 119 -15.35 -10.01 5.37
N ASP A 120 -15.58 -9.77 6.66
CA ASP A 120 -16.93 -9.57 7.20
C ASP A 120 -17.68 -8.45 6.46
N ILE A 121 -17.00 -7.32 6.20
CA ILE A 121 -17.58 -6.18 5.47
C ILE A 121 -17.81 -6.51 3.99
N LEU A 122 -16.89 -7.26 3.36
CA LEU A 122 -17.02 -7.67 1.97
C LEU A 122 -18.15 -8.70 1.79
N ASP A 123 -18.39 -9.56 2.77
CA ASP A 123 -19.48 -10.53 2.77
C ASP A 123 -20.84 -9.83 2.87
N GLU A 124 -20.97 -8.78 3.68
CA GLU A 124 -22.19 -7.93 3.68
C GLU A 124 -22.47 -7.31 2.32
N VAL A 125 -21.42 -6.84 1.62
CA VAL A 125 -21.54 -6.30 0.26
C VAL A 125 -21.94 -7.39 -0.73
N ALA A 126 -21.38 -8.59 -0.60
CA ALA A 126 -21.72 -9.73 -1.45
C ALA A 126 -23.18 -10.18 -1.27
N VAL A 127 -23.67 -10.25 -0.04
CA VAL A 127 -25.07 -10.57 0.27
C VAL A 127 -26.03 -9.54 -0.30
N ARG A 128 -25.67 -8.25 -0.28
CA ARG A 128 -26.51 -7.17 -0.84
C ARG A 128 -26.59 -7.21 -2.37
N LEU A 129 -25.58 -7.75 -3.04
CA LEU A 129 -25.49 -7.76 -4.51
C LEU A 129 -26.10 -9.02 -5.16
N ASN A 130 -26.38 -10.07 -4.36
CA ASN A 130 -27.12 -11.26 -4.76
C ASN A 130 -28.62 -11.09 -4.50
#